data_AF-A0A1E9ZA49-F1
#
_entry.id   AF-A0A1E9ZA49-F1
#
_cell.length_a   1.000
_cell.length_b   1.000
_cell.length_c   1.000
_cell.angle_alpha   90.00
_cell.angle_beta   90.00
_cell.angle_gamma   90.00
#
_symmetry.space_group_name_H-M   'P 1'
#
loop_
_entity.id
_entity.type
_entity.pdbx_description
1 polymer ?
#
loop_
_entity_poly.entity_id
_entity_poly.type
_entity_poly.pdbx_seq_one_letter_code
_entity_poly.pdbx_strand_id
1 'polypeptide(L)'
;MNLNKLLTALRQRKNTPARNQQAERYERYTHALEQFLDGQPAVRLGGAYTLANLADDWLTDDSFPEQVRLEEAQTIIDALTECIRTPYPFAQKRQVLESDEAPEGYEGDFTRDQEALREEQLVRRTVFMEFSRRLAAVAESPEKDRTEDQHAVPPISPMWADLRFDFGGVPIFYPLRQLHFQNADFASATFYGPADFFGATFHGDTSFSAAQFTADTSFHGANFNDWVGFSAAHFAGAAEFSGAHFADAASFATVTFTGEADFSDAVFSAAADFAVSSFESDANFSRLNTAGVASFAAVTFDGKAVFTASTFHDEAHFAASVFNRPAVFSKSLFGGAARFAGIATKQSAMFSNVRFAGAADFIGASFTQYADFDEARFDGDATFSRASFIALPRTSYEDMDFPQYACFDKVTFAQDADFSKATFTAFVGFGMVTFAGAVSFNGTSFEGAYFEGATFGQRADFRQTSFMYVKPSFEALEERLPRARFSAQADPQDYLFEARLESRHGFSCGTATLLNRTFVLPLGTVRYDPDSWDEEKQDYTRFSEPAK
;
A
#
# COMPACT_ATOMS: atom_id res chain seq x y z
N MET A 1 -3.68 -23.37 -27.41
CA MET A 1 -3.84 -23.77 -28.82
C MET A 1 -2.84 -24.90 -29.13
N ASN A 2 -3.07 -25.81 -30.09
CA ASN A 2 -2.17 -26.95 -30.38
C ASN A 2 -1.09 -26.52 -31.40
N LEU A 3 0.19 -26.80 -31.13
CA LEU A 3 1.37 -26.48 -31.98
C LEU A 3 1.15 -26.80 -33.48
N ASN A 4 0.46 -27.91 -33.76
CA ASN A 4 0.15 -28.34 -35.13
C ASN A 4 -0.76 -27.39 -35.90
N LYS A 5 -1.65 -26.65 -35.22
CA LYS A 5 -2.53 -25.67 -35.88
C LYS A 5 -1.77 -24.43 -36.33
N LEU A 6 -0.78 -24.00 -35.54
CA LEU A 6 0.08 -22.84 -35.81
C LEU A 6 0.94 -23.10 -37.06
N LEU A 7 1.62 -24.26 -37.09
CA LEU A 7 2.37 -24.77 -38.24
C LEU A 7 1.50 -24.90 -39.52
N THR A 8 0.23 -25.28 -39.37
CA THR A 8 -0.68 -25.44 -40.51
C THR A 8 -1.19 -24.10 -41.06
N ALA A 9 -1.47 -23.12 -40.20
CA ALA A 9 -1.90 -21.78 -40.61
C ALA A 9 -0.81 -21.04 -41.39
N LEU A 10 0.45 -21.21 -40.98
CA LEU A 10 1.62 -20.59 -41.62
C LEU A 10 1.86 -21.10 -43.05
N ARG A 11 1.64 -22.40 -43.31
CA ARG A 11 1.79 -22.98 -44.65
C ARG A 11 0.78 -22.42 -45.67
N GLN A 12 -0.32 -21.81 -45.22
CA GLN A 12 -1.36 -21.28 -46.10
C GLN A 12 -1.16 -19.81 -46.53
N ARG A 13 -0.21 -19.07 -45.95
CA ARG A 13 -0.02 -17.63 -46.23
C ARG A 13 0.87 -17.31 -47.44
N LYS A 14 1.03 -18.25 -48.38
CA LYS A 14 1.80 -18.01 -49.62
C LYS A 14 0.90 -17.43 -50.73
N ASN A 15 1.07 -16.16 -51.11
CA ASN A 15 0.79 -15.70 -52.50
C ASN A 15 1.35 -14.30 -52.92
N THR A 16 2.23 -14.34 -53.94
CA THR A 16 2.42 -13.42 -55.11
C THR A 16 2.98 -11.97 -54.92
N PRO A 17 3.51 -11.24 -55.95
CA PRO A 17 4.93 -10.93 -56.00
C PRO A 17 5.37 -9.45 -56.07
N ALA A 18 5.91 -8.95 -54.96
CA ALA A 18 6.91 -7.87 -54.94
C ALA A 18 8.20 -8.48 -54.35
N ARG A 19 8.94 -9.21 -55.19
CA ARG A 19 9.21 -10.63 -54.90
C ARG A 19 10.60 -11.05 -54.40
N ASN A 20 11.54 -10.14 -54.10
CA ASN A 20 12.88 -10.58 -53.67
C ASN A 20 13.16 -10.31 -52.18
N GLN A 21 13.23 -9.07 -51.71
CA GLN A 21 13.56 -8.79 -50.30
C GLN A 21 12.47 -9.23 -49.31
N GLN A 22 11.20 -8.90 -49.58
CA GLN A 22 10.09 -9.32 -48.70
C GLN A 22 9.90 -10.84 -48.72
N ALA A 23 10.06 -11.48 -49.88
CA ALA A 23 10.02 -12.94 -49.99
C ALA A 23 11.16 -13.62 -49.22
N GLU A 24 12.38 -13.06 -49.30
CA GLU A 24 13.54 -13.54 -48.55
C GLU A 24 13.37 -13.36 -47.03
N ARG A 25 12.81 -12.23 -46.58
CA ARG A 25 12.45 -12.02 -45.17
C ARG A 25 11.40 -13.04 -44.70
N TYR A 26 10.37 -13.31 -45.48
CA TYR A 26 9.36 -14.32 -45.13
C TYR A 26 9.93 -15.75 -45.11
N GLU A 27 10.88 -16.07 -46.00
CA GLU A 27 11.56 -17.37 -45.98
C GLU A 27 12.45 -17.51 -44.74
N ARG A 28 13.23 -16.49 -44.40
CA ARG A 28 14.00 -16.41 -43.16
C ARG A 28 13.11 -16.51 -41.92
N TYR A 29 11.98 -15.80 -41.90
CA TYR A 29 10.98 -15.87 -40.83
C TYR A 29 10.46 -17.30 -40.64
N THR A 30 9.99 -17.94 -41.72
CA THR A 30 9.40 -19.28 -41.65
C THR A 30 10.42 -20.29 -41.16
N HIS A 31 11.65 -20.24 -41.70
CA HIS A 31 12.72 -21.14 -41.29
C HIS A 31 13.15 -20.92 -39.82
N ALA A 32 13.31 -19.67 -39.39
CA ALA A 32 13.67 -19.34 -38.01
C ALA A 32 12.58 -19.76 -37.01
N LEU A 33 11.30 -19.63 -37.39
CA LEU A 33 10.19 -20.07 -36.57
C LEU A 33 10.12 -21.61 -36.47
N GLU A 34 10.37 -22.33 -37.57
CA GLU A 34 10.49 -23.80 -37.54
C GLU A 34 11.65 -24.24 -36.64
N GLN A 35 12.80 -23.56 -36.71
CA GLN A 35 13.94 -23.79 -35.81
C GLN A 35 13.59 -23.56 -34.35
N PHE A 36 12.80 -22.52 -34.06
CA PHE A 36 12.39 -22.17 -32.69
C PHE A 36 11.36 -23.14 -32.09
N LEU A 37 10.46 -23.67 -32.91
CA LEU A 37 9.39 -24.57 -32.48
C LEU A 37 9.89 -26.02 -32.32
N ASP A 38 10.60 -26.57 -33.31
CA ASP A 38 10.91 -28.00 -33.40
C ASP A 38 12.42 -28.32 -33.33
N GLY A 39 13.27 -27.31 -33.09
CA GLY A 39 14.71 -27.50 -32.96
C GLY A 39 15.15 -28.17 -31.65
N GLN A 40 16.36 -28.71 -31.63
CA GLN A 40 17.08 -28.95 -30.36
C GLN A 40 17.37 -27.61 -29.67
N PRO A 41 17.61 -27.56 -28.35
CA PRO A 41 17.72 -26.30 -27.59
C PRO A 41 18.64 -25.24 -28.22
N ALA A 42 19.84 -25.63 -28.68
CA ALA A 42 20.76 -24.71 -29.36
C ALA A 42 20.21 -24.15 -30.68
N VAL A 43 19.48 -24.97 -31.45
CA VAL A 43 18.82 -24.56 -32.70
C VAL A 43 17.66 -23.60 -32.39
N ARG A 44 16.91 -23.87 -31.31
CA ARG A 44 15.82 -22.98 -30.86
C ARG A 44 16.34 -21.61 -30.45
N LEU A 45 17.45 -21.56 -29.70
CA LEU A 45 18.12 -20.29 -29.38
C LEU A 45 18.50 -19.53 -30.66
N GLY A 46 19.10 -20.21 -31.65
CA GLY A 46 19.40 -19.62 -32.95
C GLY A 46 18.17 -19.06 -33.68
N GLY A 47 17.05 -19.78 -33.64
CA GLY A 47 15.77 -19.33 -34.16
C GLY A 47 15.26 -18.07 -33.46
N ALA A 48 15.31 -18.02 -32.12
CA ALA A 48 14.90 -16.86 -31.33
C ALA A 48 15.73 -15.60 -31.68
N TYR A 49 17.06 -15.73 -31.76
CA TYR A 49 17.92 -14.62 -32.18
C TYR A 49 17.61 -14.16 -33.60
N THR A 50 17.39 -15.10 -34.52
CA THR A 50 17.08 -14.79 -35.92
C THR A 50 15.75 -14.05 -36.05
N LEU A 51 14.73 -14.48 -35.31
CA LEU A 51 13.42 -13.81 -35.27
C LEU A 51 13.56 -12.39 -34.68
N ALA A 52 14.22 -12.24 -33.54
CA ALA A 52 14.40 -10.92 -32.93
C ALA A 52 15.17 -9.95 -33.83
N ASN A 53 16.24 -10.42 -34.50
CA ASN A 53 16.98 -9.61 -35.47
C ASN A 53 16.14 -9.28 -36.72
N LEU A 54 15.26 -10.19 -37.15
CA LEU A 54 14.38 -9.92 -38.28
C LEU A 54 13.34 -8.83 -37.97
N ALA A 55 12.88 -8.74 -36.71
CA ALA A 55 12.05 -7.61 -36.28
C ALA A 55 12.83 -6.29 -36.36
N ASP A 56 14.11 -6.26 -35.95
CA ASP A 56 14.98 -5.09 -36.14
C ASP A 56 15.15 -4.72 -37.63
N ASP A 57 15.38 -5.73 -38.48
CA ASP A 57 15.52 -5.55 -39.94
C ASP A 57 14.26 -4.93 -40.56
N TRP A 58 13.07 -5.24 -40.04
CA TRP A 58 11.80 -4.65 -40.49
C TRP A 58 11.65 -3.21 -40.02
N LEU A 59 11.91 -2.93 -38.73
CA LEU A 59 11.73 -1.60 -38.15
C LEU A 59 12.71 -0.56 -38.72
N THR A 60 13.92 -0.99 -39.07
CA THR A 60 14.98 -0.10 -39.57
C THR A 60 14.92 0.17 -41.07
N ASP A 61 14.12 -0.59 -41.83
CA ASP A 61 14.06 -0.51 -43.28
C ASP A 61 13.13 0.62 -43.76
N ASP A 62 13.70 1.81 -43.97
CA ASP A 62 13.00 3.01 -44.43
C ASP A 62 12.41 2.92 -45.85
N SER A 63 12.64 1.82 -46.58
CA SER A 63 12.01 1.60 -47.88
C SER A 63 10.52 1.23 -47.80
N PHE A 64 10.04 0.85 -46.61
CA PHE A 64 8.63 0.52 -46.35
C PHE A 64 7.93 1.62 -45.54
N PRO A 65 6.61 1.83 -45.73
CA PRO A 65 5.82 2.70 -44.86
C PRO A 65 5.89 2.24 -43.40
N GLU A 66 5.96 3.19 -42.47
CA GLU A 66 6.07 2.92 -41.02
C GLU A 66 5.05 1.90 -40.51
N GLN A 67 3.79 2.06 -40.90
CA GLN A 67 2.72 1.14 -40.54
C GLN A 67 3.01 -0.31 -40.94
N VAL A 68 3.56 -0.54 -42.14
CA VAL A 68 3.90 -1.88 -42.63
C VAL A 68 5.07 -2.47 -41.84
N ARG A 69 6.07 -1.65 -41.51
CA ARG A 69 7.21 -2.08 -40.70
C ARG A 69 6.78 -2.52 -39.30
N LEU A 70 5.90 -1.75 -38.67
CA LEU A 70 5.33 -2.08 -37.36
C LEU A 70 4.48 -3.35 -37.42
N GLU A 71 3.63 -3.52 -38.43
CA GLU A 71 2.80 -4.72 -38.60
C GLU A 71 3.63 -6.00 -38.80
N GLU A 72 4.69 -5.94 -39.60
CA GLU A 72 5.58 -7.08 -39.82
C GLU A 72 6.44 -7.40 -38.59
N ALA A 73 6.96 -6.39 -37.90
CA ALA A 73 7.68 -6.58 -36.64
C ALA A 73 6.76 -7.16 -35.55
N GLN A 74 5.55 -6.62 -35.40
CA GLN A 74 4.56 -7.13 -34.45
C GLN A 74 4.19 -8.59 -34.75
N THR A 75 4.07 -8.97 -36.02
CA THR A 75 3.82 -10.38 -36.40
C THR A 75 4.91 -11.32 -35.86
N ILE A 76 6.17 -10.87 -35.84
CA ILE A 76 7.29 -11.64 -35.29
C ILE A 76 7.23 -11.70 -33.76
N ILE A 77 6.90 -10.59 -33.10
CA ILE A 77 6.70 -10.55 -31.65
C ILE A 77 5.56 -11.48 -31.23
N ASP A 78 4.43 -11.42 -31.92
CA ASP A 78 3.27 -12.27 -31.68
C ASP A 78 3.61 -13.76 -31.81
N ALA A 79 4.45 -14.13 -32.78
CA ALA A 79 4.91 -15.50 -32.94
C ALA A 79 5.81 -15.94 -31.77
N LEU A 80 6.76 -15.09 -31.36
CA LEU A 80 7.63 -15.36 -30.21
C LEU A 80 6.83 -15.47 -28.90
N THR A 81 5.86 -14.56 -28.68
CA THR A 81 5.00 -14.56 -27.48
C THR A 81 4.03 -15.75 -27.47
N GLU A 82 3.46 -16.13 -28.62
CA GLU A 82 2.63 -17.34 -28.73
C GLU A 82 3.41 -18.61 -28.36
N CYS A 83 4.67 -18.70 -28.78
CA CYS A 83 5.52 -19.84 -28.44
C CYS A 83 5.77 -19.93 -26.92
N ILE A 84 6.18 -18.83 -26.27
CA ILE A 84 6.47 -18.86 -24.82
C ILE A 84 5.20 -19.05 -23.98
N ARG A 85 4.01 -18.67 -24.49
CA ARG A 85 2.71 -18.94 -23.87
C ARG A 85 2.28 -20.40 -23.94
N THR A 86 2.96 -21.24 -24.73
CA THR A 86 2.61 -22.66 -24.85
C THR A 86 2.79 -23.36 -23.49
N PRO A 87 1.78 -24.11 -23.00
CA PRO A 87 1.89 -24.85 -21.75
C PRO A 87 3.11 -25.78 -21.74
N TYR A 88 3.81 -25.83 -20.61
CA TYR A 88 4.97 -26.70 -20.43
C TYR A 88 4.76 -27.60 -19.19
N PRO A 89 4.57 -28.92 -19.36
CA PRO A 89 4.20 -29.82 -18.26
C PRO A 89 5.16 -29.80 -17.07
N PHE A 90 6.46 -29.66 -17.31
CA PHE A 90 7.47 -29.64 -16.24
C PHE A 90 7.52 -28.31 -15.47
N ALA A 91 6.86 -27.24 -15.94
CA ALA A 91 6.79 -25.97 -15.21
C ALA A 91 6.18 -26.15 -13.81
N GLN A 92 5.10 -26.94 -13.70
CA GLN A 92 4.44 -27.25 -12.43
C GLN A 92 5.33 -28.08 -11.49
N LYS A 93 6.29 -28.82 -12.04
CA LYS A 93 7.23 -29.65 -11.29
C LYS A 93 8.54 -28.92 -10.98
N ARG A 94 8.66 -27.61 -11.28
CA ARG A 94 9.90 -26.84 -11.14
C ARG A 94 10.57 -27.04 -9.78
N GLN A 95 9.85 -26.84 -8.67
CA GLN A 95 10.42 -26.98 -7.33
C GLN A 95 11.02 -28.36 -7.06
N VAL A 96 10.42 -29.42 -7.62
CA VAL A 96 10.92 -30.79 -7.50
C VAL A 96 12.11 -31.03 -8.42
N LEU A 97 12.07 -30.52 -9.65
CA LEU A 97 13.13 -30.75 -10.64
C LEU A 97 14.37 -29.87 -10.42
N GLU A 98 14.25 -28.80 -9.64
CA GLU A 98 15.37 -27.96 -9.22
C GLU A 98 16.08 -28.49 -7.95
N SER A 99 15.61 -29.58 -7.32
CA SER A 99 16.31 -30.22 -6.20
C SER A 99 17.55 -31.00 -6.66
N ASP A 100 18.49 -31.20 -5.72
CA ASP A 100 19.74 -31.93 -5.96
C ASP A 100 19.50 -33.44 -6.15
N GLU A 101 18.50 -33.99 -5.47
CA GLU A 101 18.19 -35.42 -5.49
C GLU A 101 16.73 -35.66 -5.89
N ALA A 102 16.49 -36.80 -6.53
CA ALA A 102 15.15 -37.23 -6.91
C ALA A 102 14.34 -37.59 -5.65
N PRO A 103 13.11 -37.09 -5.49
CA PRO A 103 12.26 -37.49 -4.37
C PRO A 103 11.87 -38.97 -4.49
N GLU A 104 11.64 -39.61 -3.33
CA GLU A 104 11.14 -40.98 -3.29
C GLU A 104 9.82 -41.09 -4.08
N GLY A 105 9.77 -42.04 -5.00
CA GLY A 105 8.58 -42.27 -5.84
C GLY A 105 8.45 -41.33 -7.05
N TYR A 106 9.51 -40.63 -7.46
CA TYR A 106 9.48 -39.86 -8.71
C TYR A 106 9.15 -40.75 -9.92
N GLU A 107 8.09 -40.42 -10.65
CA GLU A 107 7.71 -41.08 -11.89
C GLU A 107 8.43 -40.44 -13.09
N GLY A 108 9.39 -41.18 -13.67
CA GLY A 108 10.11 -40.75 -14.87
C GLY A 108 11.63 -40.89 -14.74
N ASP A 109 12.35 -40.27 -15.67
CA ASP A 109 13.81 -40.13 -15.61
C ASP A 109 14.14 -38.74 -15.07
N PHE A 110 14.41 -38.66 -13.77
CA PHE A 110 14.60 -37.39 -13.05
C PHE A 110 15.69 -36.53 -13.67
N THR A 111 16.84 -37.11 -14.00
CA THR A 111 17.97 -36.39 -14.60
C THR A 111 17.58 -35.82 -15.95
N ARG A 112 16.92 -36.62 -16.80
CA ARG A 112 16.47 -36.18 -18.12
C ARG A 112 15.39 -35.09 -18.04
N ASP A 113 14.46 -35.21 -17.11
CA ASP A 113 13.40 -34.21 -16.91
C ASP A 113 13.96 -32.89 -16.35
N GLN A 114 14.97 -32.96 -15.49
CA GLN A 114 15.71 -31.81 -14.99
C GLN A 114 16.48 -31.10 -16.11
N GLU A 115 17.18 -31.85 -16.97
CA GLU A 115 17.84 -31.30 -18.17
C GLU A 115 16.84 -30.61 -19.09
N ALA A 116 15.72 -31.27 -19.40
CA ALA A 116 14.67 -30.71 -20.26
C ALA A 116 14.09 -29.40 -19.69
N LEU A 117 13.87 -29.34 -18.37
CA LEU A 117 13.40 -28.13 -17.70
C LEU A 117 14.41 -26.99 -17.86
N ARG A 118 15.69 -27.23 -17.58
CA ARG A 118 16.76 -26.22 -17.70
C ARG A 118 16.93 -25.71 -19.12
N GLU A 119 16.82 -26.59 -20.10
CA GLU A 119 16.87 -26.23 -21.52
C GLU A 119 15.68 -25.35 -21.92
N GLU A 120 14.45 -25.69 -21.50
CA GLU A 120 13.27 -24.88 -21.79
C GLU A 120 13.31 -23.52 -21.08
N GLN A 121 13.77 -23.48 -19.82
CA GLN A 121 14.02 -22.25 -19.08
C GLN A 121 14.97 -21.33 -19.86
N LEU A 122 16.09 -21.87 -20.34
CA LEU A 122 17.08 -21.12 -21.11
C LEU A 122 16.48 -20.56 -22.40
N VAL A 123 15.76 -21.38 -23.17
CA VAL A 123 15.16 -20.96 -24.44
C VAL A 123 14.13 -19.86 -24.25
N ARG A 124 13.17 -20.03 -23.33
CA ARG A 124 12.10 -19.03 -23.12
C ARG A 124 12.62 -17.76 -22.47
N ARG A 125 13.54 -17.87 -21.50
CA ARG A 125 14.19 -16.70 -20.89
C ARG A 125 14.98 -15.89 -21.91
N THR A 126 15.60 -16.55 -22.90
CA THR A 126 16.34 -15.85 -23.97
C THR A 126 15.43 -14.93 -24.78
N VAL A 127 14.16 -15.30 -25.02
CA VAL A 127 13.20 -14.42 -25.69
C VAL A 127 13.01 -13.12 -24.90
N PHE A 128 12.76 -13.22 -23.59
CA PHE A 128 12.64 -12.06 -22.71
C PHE A 128 13.93 -11.23 -22.65
N MET A 129 15.10 -11.88 -22.62
CA MET A 129 16.39 -11.16 -22.66
C MET A 129 16.57 -10.38 -23.96
N GLU A 130 16.18 -10.95 -25.10
CA GLU A 130 16.29 -10.28 -26.39
C GLU A 130 15.31 -9.10 -26.52
N PHE A 131 14.12 -9.20 -25.93
CA PHE A 131 13.19 -8.08 -25.82
C PHE A 131 13.78 -6.99 -24.92
N SER A 132 14.19 -7.36 -23.70
CA SER A 132 14.80 -6.44 -22.74
C SER A 132 16.03 -5.73 -23.28
N ARG A 133 16.90 -6.41 -24.02
CA ARG A 133 18.13 -5.82 -24.58
C ARG A 133 17.84 -4.64 -25.51
N ARG A 134 16.71 -4.69 -26.23
CA ARG A 134 16.30 -3.65 -27.19
C ARG A 134 15.54 -2.52 -26.51
N LEU A 135 14.87 -2.82 -25.41
CA LEU A 135 14.17 -1.83 -24.58
C LEU A 135 15.11 -1.06 -23.65
N ALA A 136 16.17 -1.70 -23.14
CA ALA A 136 17.17 -1.06 -22.27
C ALA A 136 17.87 0.13 -22.93
N ALA A 137 18.16 0.02 -24.24
CA ALA A 137 18.79 1.09 -25.02
C ALA A 137 17.93 2.38 -25.12
N VAL A 138 16.63 2.28 -24.84
CA VAL A 138 15.69 3.41 -24.81
C VAL A 138 15.72 4.13 -23.46
N ALA A 139 15.84 3.36 -22.37
CA ALA A 139 15.84 3.89 -21.00
C ALA A 139 17.12 4.67 -20.64
N GLU A 140 18.26 4.34 -21.25
CA GLU A 140 19.55 4.97 -20.95
C GLU A 140 19.89 6.21 -21.80
N SER A 141 18.99 6.75 -22.63
CA SER A 141 19.27 8.00 -23.37
C SER A 141 19.13 9.21 -22.44
N PRO A 142 20.23 9.79 -21.91
CA PRO A 142 20.13 10.86 -20.92
C PRO A 142 20.06 12.19 -21.65
N GLU A 143 19.09 13.02 -21.31
CA GLU A 143 19.33 14.45 -21.39
C GLU A 143 20.54 14.78 -20.50
N LYS A 144 21.67 15.12 -21.15
CA LYS A 144 22.94 15.65 -20.60
C LYS A 144 23.79 14.70 -19.73
N ASP A 145 24.90 14.21 -20.30
CA ASP A 145 26.21 14.87 -20.13
C ASP A 145 27.22 14.32 -21.15
N ARG A 146 27.91 15.22 -21.85
CA ARG A 146 28.94 14.85 -22.83
C ARG A 146 30.29 14.74 -22.13
N THR A 147 30.80 13.53 -21.98
CA THR A 147 32.25 13.27 -21.96
C THR A 147 32.56 12.15 -22.94
N GLU A 148 33.39 12.48 -23.92
CA GLU A 148 33.91 11.59 -24.95
C GLU A 148 34.72 10.46 -24.32
N ASP A 149 34.35 9.22 -24.56
CA ASP A 149 35.33 8.15 -24.77
C ASP A 149 34.76 6.99 -25.61
N GLN A 150 35.66 6.36 -26.33
CA GLN A 150 35.44 5.67 -27.60
C GLN A 150 35.10 4.18 -27.42
N HIS A 151 34.30 3.65 -28.35
CA HIS A 151 33.83 2.25 -28.51
C HIS A 151 32.49 1.93 -27.83
N ALA A 152 31.47 2.78 -28.05
CA ALA A 152 30.08 2.40 -27.83
C ALA A 152 29.53 1.70 -29.08
N VAL A 153 28.99 0.48 -28.87
CA VAL A 153 28.07 -0.17 -29.81
C VAL A 153 26.94 0.83 -30.13
N PRO A 154 26.47 0.96 -31.39
CA PRO A 154 25.43 1.93 -31.71
C PRO A 154 24.20 1.70 -30.84
N PRO A 155 23.55 2.75 -30.32
CA PRO A 155 22.30 2.59 -29.58
C PRO A 155 21.29 1.90 -30.49
N ILE A 156 20.82 0.74 -30.05
CA ILE A 156 19.77 -0.02 -30.72
C ILE A 156 18.48 0.79 -30.53
N SER A 157 17.83 1.09 -31.65
CA SER A 157 16.86 2.17 -31.86
C SER A 157 15.66 2.15 -30.89
N PRO A 158 15.06 3.32 -30.55
CA PRO A 158 13.79 3.46 -29.78
C PRO A 158 12.54 2.91 -30.48
N MET A 159 12.69 1.96 -31.39
CA MET A 159 11.67 1.47 -32.32
C MET A 159 10.78 0.36 -31.76
N TRP A 160 11.19 -0.29 -30.67
CA TRP A 160 10.39 -1.35 -30.04
C TRP A 160 9.35 -0.81 -29.04
N ALA A 161 9.39 0.49 -28.75
CA ALA A 161 8.47 1.14 -27.81
C ALA A 161 7.00 1.06 -28.24
N ASP A 162 6.75 1.07 -29.56
CA ASP A 162 5.40 1.04 -30.15
C ASP A 162 4.83 -0.38 -30.32
N LEU A 163 5.60 -1.42 -29.98
CA LEU A 163 5.17 -2.81 -30.06
C LEU A 163 4.40 -3.21 -28.79
N ARG A 164 3.55 -4.23 -28.93
CA ARG A 164 2.81 -4.85 -27.81
C ARG A 164 3.34 -6.25 -27.51
N PHE A 165 3.38 -6.59 -26.22
CA PHE A 165 3.94 -7.85 -25.77
C PHE A 165 2.90 -8.60 -24.93
N ASP A 166 2.15 -9.48 -25.61
CA ASP A 166 1.10 -10.33 -25.00
C ASP A 166 1.73 -11.57 -24.33
N PHE A 167 1.88 -11.51 -23.01
CA PHE A 167 2.28 -12.62 -22.16
C PHE A 167 1.08 -13.26 -21.42
N GLY A 168 -0.15 -13.04 -21.91
CA GLY A 168 -1.36 -13.48 -21.24
C GLY A 168 -1.40 -14.99 -21.05
N GLY A 169 -1.62 -15.46 -19.82
CA GLY A 169 -1.65 -16.88 -19.48
C GLY A 169 -0.31 -17.61 -19.59
N VAL A 170 0.81 -16.89 -19.73
CA VAL A 170 2.14 -17.50 -19.88
C VAL A 170 2.52 -18.31 -18.62
N PRO A 171 3.06 -19.54 -18.76
CA PRO A 171 3.71 -20.23 -17.66
C PRO A 171 5.16 -19.73 -17.52
N ILE A 172 5.45 -19.00 -16.44
CA ILE A 172 6.82 -18.58 -16.09
C ILE A 172 7.37 -19.54 -15.06
N PHE A 173 8.59 -20.02 -15.29
CA PHE A 173 9.29 -20.95 -14.39
C PHE A 173 10.79 -20.66 -14.42
N TYR A 174 11.16 -19.40 -14.63
CA TYR A 174 12.52 -18.88 -14.74
C TYR A 174 12.55 -17.41 -14.31
N PRO A 175 13.69 -16.89 -13.84
CA PRO A 175 13.78 -15.53 -13.31
C PRO A 175 13.84 -14.45 -14.40
N LEU A 176 13.23 -13.30 -14.14
CA LEU A 176 13.09 -12.14 -15.02
C LEU A 176 13.74 -10.86 -14.41
N ARG A 177 14.79 -11.05 -13.61
CA ARG A 177 15.51 -9.99 -12.89
C ARG A 177 16.12 -8.96 -13.82
N GLN A 178 16.04 -7.70 -13.43
CA GLN A 178 16.74 -6.58 -14.07
C GLN A 178 16.47 -6.51 -15.58
N LEU A 179 15.26 -6.92 -16.00
CA LEU A 179 14.82 -6.83 -17.38
C LEU A 179 13.99 -5.56 -17.58
N HIS A 180 14.00 -5.08 -18.83
CA HIS A 180 13.17 -3.99 -19.31
C HIS A 180 11.97 -4.55 -20.06
N PHE A 181 10.80 -4.01 -19.76
CA PHE A 181 9.52 -4.37 -20.36
C PHE A 181 8.86 -3.14 -20.97
N GLN A 182 8.08 -3.36 -22.03
CA GLN A 182 7.28 -2.35 -22.70
C GLN A 182 5.89 -2.94 -22.92
N ASN A 183 4.81 -2.22 -22.55
CA ASN A 183 3.42 -2.62 -22.82
C ASN A 183 3.16 -4.12 -22.53
N ALA A 184 3.60 -4.59 -21.37
CA ALA A 184 3.68 -6.02 -21.05
C ALA A 184 2.39 -6.51 -20.40
N ASP A 185 1.70 -7.44 -21.07
CA ASP A 185 0.47 -8.03 -20.55
C ASP A 185 0.72 -9.44 -19.99
N PHE A 186 0.90 -9.56 -18.67
CA PHE A 186 0.96 -10.81 -17.91
C PHE A 186 -0.41 -11.23 -17.33
N ALA A 187 -1.53 -10.76 -17.89
CA ALA A 187 -2.84 -11.12 -17.35
C ALA A 187 -3.03 -12.64 -17.33
N SER A 188 -3.52 -13.16 -16.20
CA SER A 188 -3.72 -14.60 -15.97
C SER A 188 -2.46 -15.47 -16.09
N ALA A 189 -1.25 -14.89 -16.13
CA ALA A 189 0.00 -15.64 -16.13
C ALA A 189 0.16 -16.44 -14.84
N THR A 190 0.87 -17.57 -14.91
CA THR A 190 1.19 -18.38 -13.74
C THR A 190 2.70 -18.48 -13.57
N PHE A 191 3.19 -18.05 -12.42
CA PHE A 191 4.60 -18.12 -12.04
C PHE A 191 4.80 -19.33 -11.14
N TYR A 192 5.40 -20.38 -11.69
CA TYR A 192 5.74 -21.61 -11.00
C TYR A 192 7.10 -21.48 -10.31
N GLY A 193 7.10 -21.66 -8.99
CA GLY A 193 8.26 -21.41 -8.13
C GLY A 193 8.56 -19.91 -7.99
N PRO A 194 9.74 -19.55 -7.44
CA PRO A 194 10.05 -18.15 -7.17
C PRO A 194 9.98 -17.27 -8.42
N ALA A 195 9.28 -16.15 -8.32
CA ALA A 195 9.12 -15.14 -9.36
C ALA A 195 10.01 -13.95 -9.03
N ASP A 196 10.99 -13.67 -9.89
CA ASP A 196 12.03 -12.68 -9.57
C ASP A 196 12.08 -11.60 -10.64
N PHE A 197 11.57 -10.42 -10.27
CA PHE A 197 11.57 -9.16 -11.00
C PHE A 197 12.42 -8.10 -10.29
N PHE A 198 13.39 -8.52 -9.46
CA PHE A 198 14.30 -7.62 -8.75
C PHE A 198 14.90 -6.59 -9.72
N GLY A 199 14.71 -5.30 -9.42
CA GLY A 199 15.23 -4.19 -10.23
C GLY A 199 14.75 -4.15 -11.68
N ALA A 200 13.65 -4.83 -12.02
CA ALA A 200 13.06 -4.75 -13.35
C ALA A 200 12.47 -3.35 -13.63
N THR A 201 12.44 -2.96 -14.89
CA THR A 201 11.87 -1.66 -15.32
C THR A 201 10.75 -1.91 -16.32
N PHE A 202 9.57 -1.36 -16.05
CA PHE A 202 8.39 -1.46 -16.89
C PHE A 202 8.05 -0.08 -17.46
N HIS A 203 7.94 -0.01 -18.78
CA HIS A 203 7.44 1.13 -19.53
C HIS A 203 6.12 0.76 -20.23
N GLY A 204 5.26 1.74 -20.43
CA GLY A 204 3.90 1.51 -20.90
C GLY A 204 3.04 0.68 -19.95
N ASP A 205 1.75 0.65 -20.24
CA ASP A 205 0.76 -0.02 -19.41
C ASP A 205 1.12 -1.50 -19.22
N THR A 206 1.21 -1.93 -17.96
CA THR A 206 1.58 -3.30 -17.59
C THR A 206 0.47 -3.96 -16.77
N SER A 207 0.07 -5.16 -17.15
CA SER A 207 -0.99 -5.90 -16.46
C SER A 207 -0.48 -7.21 -15.88
N PHE A 208 -0.67 -7.43 -14.59
CA PHE A 208 -0.59 -8.70 -13.87
C PHE A 208 -1.98 -9.15 -13.39
N SER A 209 -3.04 -8.66 -14.02
CA SER A 209 -4.42 -8.92 -13.58
C SER A 209 -4.72 -10.42 -13.57
N ALA A 210 -5.27 -10.93 -12.47
CA ALA A 210 -5.53 -12.36 -12.25
C ALA A 210 -4.29 -13.28 -12.34
N ALA A 211 -3.06 -12.74 -12.31
CA ALA A 211 -1.85 -13.55 -12.29
C ALA A 211 -1.73 -14.39 -11.01
N GLN A 212 -1.11 -15.55 -11.11
CA GLN A 212 -0.94 -16.52 -10.03
C GLN A 212 0.54 -16.69 -9.72
N PHE A 213 0.98 -16.26 -8.54
CA PHE A 213 2.34 -16.45 -8.05
C PHE A 213 2.34 -17.58 -7.02
N THR A 214 2.88 -18.75 -7.39
CA THR A 214 2.73 -19.96 -6.56
C THR A 214 3.76 -20.08 -5.43
N ALA A 215 4.72 -19.14 -5.36
CA ALA A 215 5.78 -19.09 -4.37
C ALA A 215 6.24 -17.63 -4.18
N ASP A 216 7.36 -17.44 -3.48
CA ASP A 216 7.88 -16.11 -3.18
C ASP A 216 8.13 -15.28 -4.46
N THR A 217 7.74 -14.02 -4.41
CA THR A 217 7.81 -13.07 -5.51
C THR A 217 8.54 -11.81 -5.08
N SER A 218 9.51 -11.38 -5.88
CA SER A 218 10.25 -10.15 -5.61
C SER A 218 10.13 -9.16 -6.76
N PHE A 219 9.52 -8.02 -6.47
CA PHE A 219 9.54 -6.76 -7.22
C PHE A 219 10.41 -5.72 -6.49
N HIS A 220 11.32 -6.16 -5.62
CA HIS A 220 12.18 -5.26 -4.85
C HIS A 220 12.95 -4.32 -5.79
N GLY A 221 12.84 -3.01 -5.54
CA GLY A 221 13.47 -1.97 -6.35
C GLY A 221 13.00 -1.91 -7.81
N ALA A 222 11.87 -2.54 -8.17
CA ALA A 222 11.33 -2.45 -9.52
C ALA A 222 10.76 -1.06 -9.81
N ASN A 223 10.85 -0.62 -11.07
CA ASN A 223 10.34 0.67 -11.52
C ASN A 223 9.19 0.46 -12.51
N PHE A 224 8.01 0.96 -12.17
CA PHE A 224 6.84 1.02 -13.04
C PHE A 224 6.64 2.47 -13.46
N ASN A 225 6.99 2.81 -14.71
CA ASN A 225 6.99 4.19 -15.20
C ASN A 225 5.62 4.68 -15.70
N ASP A 226 4.70 3.75 -15.93
CA ASP A 226 3.34 4.00 -16.42
C ASP A 226 2.37 3.13 -15.61
N TRP A 227 1.09 3.08 -16.01
CA TRP A 227 0.06 2.35 -15.26
C TRP A 227 0.44 0.87 -15.05
N VAL A 228 0.22 0.38 -13.82
CA VAL A 228 0.34 -1.05 -13.52
C VAL A 228 -0.87 -1.59 -12.76
N GLY A 229 -1.39 -2.73 -13.21
CA GLY A 229 -2.53 -3.40 -12.57
C GLY A 229 -2.22 -4.82 -12.13
N PHE A 230 -2.34 -5.09 -10.83
CA PHE A 230 -2.31 -6.42 -10.22
C PHE A 230 -3.72 -6.93 -9.87
N SER A 231 -4.79 -6.28 -10.35
CA SER A 231 -6.15 -6.56 -9.89
C SER A 231 -6.50 -8.06 -9.93
N ALA A 232 -7.02 -8.57 -8.81
CA ALA A 232 -7.36 -9.99 -8.63
C ALA A 232 -6.19 -10.99 -8.76
N ALA A 233 -4.94 -10.52 -8.73
CA ALA A 233 -3.77 -11.40 -8.62
C ALA A 233 -3.74 -12.12 -7.27
N HIS A 234 -3.03 -13.25 -7.22
CA HIS A 234 -2.85 -14.04 -6.02
C HIS A 234 -1.36 -14.32 -5.78
N PHE A 235 -0.89 -13.96 -4.59
CA PHE A 235 0.46 -14.22 -4.11
C PHE A 235 0.42 -15.28 -3.01
N ALA A 236 0.78 -16.52 -3.36
CA ALA A 236 0.75 -17.65 -2.43
C ALA A 236 1.93 -17.63 -1.44
N GLY A 237 3.11 -17.18 -1.89
CA GLY A 237 4.31 -16.98 -1.06
C GLY A 237 4.49 -15.52 -0.63
N ALA A 238 5.66 -15.21 -0.08
CA ALA A 238 6.01 -13.83 0.28
C ALA A 238 6.05 -12.93 -0.96
N ALA A 239 5.57 -11.69 -0.86
CA ALA A 239 5.52 -10.72 -1.94
C ALA A 239 6.28 -9.45 -1.56
N GLU A 240 7.47 -9.27 -2.12
CA GLU A 240 8.34 -8.13 -1.84
C GLU A 240 8.19 -7.04 -2.91
N PHE A 241 7.67 -5.89 -2.51
CA PHE A 241 7.61 -4.64 -3.28
C PHE A 241 8.47 -3.54 -2.62
N SER A 242 9.37 -3.91 -1.71
CA SER A 242 10.14 -2.92 -0.96
C SER A 242 11.04 -2.11 -1.88
N GLY A 243 11.05 -0.78 -1.66
CA GLY A 243 11.74 0.17 -2.51
C GLY A 243 11.26 0.24 -3.97
N ALA A 244 10.14 -0.40 -4.33
CA ALA A 244 9.57 -0.27 -5.67
C ALA A 244 9.01 1.13 -5.91
N HIS A 245 9.13 1.61 -7.15
CA HIS A 245 8.66 2.93 -7.58
C HIS A 245 7.54 2.81 -8.61
N PHE A 246 6.40 3.44 -8.32
CA PHE A 246 5.23 3.53 -9.19
C PHE A 246 5.05 4.98 -9.61
N ALA A 247 5.44 5.32 -10.85
CA ALA A 247 5.42 6.68 -11.35
C ALA A 247 3.99 7.14 -11.72
N ASP A 248 3.14 6.22 -12.17
CA ASP A 248 1.71 6.46 -12.45
C ASP A 248 0.83 5.55 -11.58
N ALA A 249 -0.48 5.53 -11.85
CA ALA A 249 -1.47 4.84 -11.04
C ALA A 249 -1.21 3.33 -10.98
N ALA A 250 -1.26 2.79 -9.76
CA ALA A 250 -1.01 1.39 -9.48
C ALA A 250 -2.24 0.76 -8.78
N SER A 251 -2.76 -0.31 -9.36
CA SER A 251 -3.92 -1.02 -8.83
C SER A 251 -3.53 -2.38 -8.25
N PHE A 252 -3.74 -2.53 -6.95
CA PHE A 252 -3.71 -3.76 -6.16
C PHE A 252 -5.12 -4.13 -5.67
N ALA A 253 -6.16 -3.61 -6.32
CA ALA A 253 -7.54 -3.87 -5.93
C ALA A 253 -7.87 -5.36 -6.01
N THR A 254 -8.61 -5.86 -5.01
CA THR A 254 -9.03 -7.27 -4.91
C THR A 254 -7.89 -8.29 -4.96
N VAL A 255 -6.64 -7.90 -4.65
CA VAL A 255 -5.50 -8.83 -4.58
C VAL A 255 -5.57 -9.66 -3.30
N THR A 256 -5.18 -10.93 -3.37
CA THR A 256 -4.98 -11.78 -2.20
C THR A 256 -3.49 -12.05 -1.99
N PHE A 257 -2.95 -11.58 -0.86
CA PHE A 257 -1.62 -11.92 -0.36
C PHE A 257 -1.77 -12.98 0.74
N THR A 258 -1.45 -14.24 0.43
CA THR A 258 -1.45 -15.32 1.41
C THR A 258 -0.18 -15.34 2.25
N GLY A 259 0.98 -15.12 1.60
CA GLY A 259 2.25 -14.91 2.30
C GLY A 259 2.41 -13.48 2.82
N GLU A 260 3.56 -13.21 3.44
CA GLU A 260 3.91 -11.86 3.91
C GLU A 260 3.99 -10.88 2.73
N ALA A 261 3.50 -9.66 2.91
CA ALA A 261 3.55 -8.61 1.90
C ALA A 261 4.41 -7.44 2.39
N ASP A 262 5.45 -7.08 1.65
CA ASP A 262 6.37 -6.00 2.02
C ASP A 262 6.36 -4.87 0.99
N PHE A 263 5.70 -3.76 1.34
CA PHE A 263 5.68 -2.49 0.62
C PHE A 263 6.53 -1.43 1.34
N SER A 264 7.47 -1.82 2.19
CA SER A 264 8.29 -0.85 2.91
C SER A 264 9.18 -0.04 1.97
N ASP A 265 9.30 1.26 2.23
CA ASP A 265 10.02 2.21 1.36
C ASP A 265 9.48 2.31 -0.08
N ALA A 266 8.32 1.73 -0.40
CA ALA A 266 7.71 1.88 -1.71
C ALA A 266 7.22 3.32 -1.92
N VAL A 267 7.30 3.79 -3.17
CA VAL A 267 6.91 5.14 -3.57
C VAL A 267 5.84 5.10 -4.65
N PHE A 268 4.71 5.75 -4.39
CA PHE A 268 3.61 5.91 -5.34
C PHE A 268 3.46 7.39 -5.71
N SER A 269 3.88 7.75 -6.91
CA SER A 269 3.86 9.13 -7.41
C SER A 269 2.46 9.57 -7.88
N ALA A 270 1.55 8.62 -8.10
CA ALA A 270 0.14 8.86 -8.41
C ALA A 270 -0.77 8.04 -7.46
N ALA A 271 -1.95 7.65 -7.94
CA ALA A 271 -2.92 6.90 -7.12
C ALA A 271 -2.44 5.46 -6.83
N ALA A 272 -2.61 5.02 -5.59
CA ALA A 272 -2.34 3.65 -5.15
C ALA A 272 -3.63 3.02 -4.63
N ASP A 273 -4.18 2.04 -5.35
CA ASP A 273 -5.46 1.42 -5.00
C ASP A 273 -5.29 0.00 -4.50
N PHE A 274 -5.47 -0.22 -3.19
CA PHE A 274 -5.50 -1.53 -2.54
C PHE A 274 -6.93 -1.94 -2.15
N ALA A 275 -7.97 -1.25 -2.64
CA ALA A 275 -9.33 -1.48 -2.17
C ALA A 275 -9.78 -2.95 -2.30
N VAL A 276 -10.49 -3.43 -1.29
CA VAL A 276 -11.06 -4.80 -1.26
C VAL A 276 -10.00 -5.92 -1.34
N SER A 277 -8.72 -5.62 -1.11
CA SER A 277 -7.68 -6.65 -1.01
C SER A 277 -7.72 -7.41 0.33
N SER A 278 -7.05 -8.56 0.37
CA SER A 278 -6.89 -9.38 1.56
C SER A 278 -5.41 -9.68 1.82
N PHE A 279 -4.97 -9.44 3.05
CA PHE A 279 -3.64 -9.78 3.55
C PHE A 279 -3.78 -10.85 4.62
N GLU A 280 -3.53 -12.11 4.26
CA GLU A 280 -3.74 -13.26 5.16
C GLU A 280 -2.59 -13.42 6.17
N SER A 281 -1.40 -12.91 5.83
CA SER A 281 -0.22 -12.81 6.69
C SER A 281 0.15 -11.34 6.98
N ASP A 282 1.28 -11.11 7.61
CA ASP A 282 1.77 -9.78 7.98
C ASP A 282 2.01 -8.91 6.73
N ALA A 283 1.59 -7.64 6.81
CA ALA A 283 1.70 -6.65 5.75
C ALA A 283 2.46 -5.41 6.25
N ASN A 284 3.61 -5.15 5.64
CA ASN A 284 4.51 -4.06 5.99
C ASN A 284 4.43 -2.93 4.96
N PHE A 285 3.90 -1.79 5.36
CA PHE A 285 3.86 -0.52 4.62
C PHE A 285 4.71 0.56 5.32
N SER A 286 5.71 0.18 6.11
CA SER A 286 6.53 1.16 6.84
C SER A 286 7.32 2.04 5.89
N ARG A 287 7.39 3.34 6.18
CA ARG A 287 8.03 4.35 5.31
C ARG A 287 7.45 4.40 3.88
N LEU A 288 6.22 3.91 3.68
CA LEU A 288 5.47 4.09 2.45
C LEU A 288 5.30 5.57 2.16
N ASN A 289 5.52 5.98 0.91
CA ASN A 289 5.35 7.35 0.48
C ASN A 289 4.37 7.42 -0.69
N THR A 290 3.22 8.06 -0.49
CA THR A 290 2.23 8.26 -1.56
C THR A 290 2.05 9.75 -1.84
N ALA A 291 2.21 10.14 -3.09
CA ALA A 291 1.98 11.51 -3.55
C ALA A 291 0.51 11.74 -3.95
N GLY A 292 -0.12 10.74 -4.57
CA GLY A 292 -1.55 10.73 -4.88
C GLY A 292 -2.39 10.01 -3.82
N VAL A 293 -3.69 9.86 -4.14
CA VAL A 293 -4.67 9.17 -3.27
C VAL A 293 -4.24 7.73 -3.01
N ALA A 294 -4.21 7.35 -1.74
CA ALA A 294 -3.94 5.99 -1.30
C ALA A 294 -5.23 5.35 -0.73
N SER A 295 -5.77 4.37 -1.45
CA SER A 295 -7.00 3.68 -1.07
C SER A 295 -6.71 2.32 -0.47
N PHE A 296 -7.01 2.16 0.80
CA PHE A 296 -7.07 0.90 1.56
C PHE A 296 -8.50 0.64 2.03
N ALA A 297 -9.51 1.03 1.25
CA ALA A 297 -10.91 0.91 1.63
C ALA A 297 -11.40 -0.54 1.58
N ALA A 298 -12.15 -0.96 2.59
CA ALA A 298 -12.70 -2.31 2.73
C ALA A 298 -11.64 -3.43 2.62
N VAL A 299 -10.41 -3.17 3.06
CA VAL A 299 -9.32 -4.15 3.12
C VAL A 299 -9.46 -5.01 4.37
N THR A 300 -9.14 -6.29 4.23
CA THR A 300 -9.02 -7.20 5.39
C THR A 300 -7.55 -7.52 5.65
N PHE A 301 -7.06 -7.19 6.83
CA PHE A 301 -5.76 -7.60 7.34
C PHE A 301 -5.95 -8.70 8.39
N ASP A 302 -5.68 -9.96 8.03
CA ASP A 302 -5.67 -11.09 8.98
C ASP A 302 -4.33 -11.22 9.72
N GLY A 303 -3.24 -10.74 9.12
CA GLY A 303 -1.95 -10.50 9.78
C GLY A 303 -1.78 -9.06 10.28
N LYS A 304 -0.62 -8.76 10.88
CA LYS A 304 -0.28 -7.42 11.37
C LYS A 304 -0.17 -6.44 10.22
N ALA A 305 -0.73 -5.24 10.36
CA ALA A 305 -0.63 -4.17 9.36
C ALA A 305 0.23 -3.02 9.90
N VAL A 306 1.36 -2.73 9.25
CA VAL A 306 2.35 -1.77 9.74
C VAL A 306 2.54 -0.60 8.77
N PHE A 307 2.06 0.58 9.12
CA PHE A 307 2.19 1.86 8.40
C PHE A 307 3.10 2.85 9.16
N THR A 308 4.09 2.33 9.89
CA THR A 308 4.96 3.17 10.73
C THR A 308 5.79 4.12 9.89
N ALA A 309 5.81 5.39 10.29
CA ALA A 309 6.58 6.46 9.62
C ALA A 309 6.25 6.62 8.11
N SER A 310 5.04 6.27 7.70
CA SER A 310 4.56 6.45 6.32
C SER A 310 4.05 7.87 6.11
N THR A 311 4.12 8.36 4.87
CA THR A 311 3.63 9.70 4.49
C THR A 311 2.63 9.59 3.35
N PHE A 312 1.42 10.08 3.60
CA PHE A 312 0.34 10.20 2.61
C PHE A 312 0.16 11.68 2.30
N HIS A 313 0.64 12.16 1.15
CA HIS A 313 0.62 13.60 0.83
C HIS A 313 -0.80 14.08 0.48
N ASP A 314 -1.55 13.27 -0.25
CA ASP A 314 -2.96 13.50 -0.59
C ASP A 314 -3.88 12.68 0.34
N GLU A 315 -5.12 12.39 -0.07
CA GLU A 315 -6.08 11.63 0.73
C GLU A 315 -5.64 10.16 0.97
N ALA A 316 -5.90 9.66 2.18
CA ALA A 316 -5.70 8.26 2.55
C ALA A 316 -7.00 7.64 3.05
N HIS A 317 -7.51 6.60 2.38
CA HIS A 317 -8.82 6.02 2.68
C HIS A 317 -8.67 4.62 3.27
N PHE A 318 -9.00 4.46 4.55
CA PHE A 318 -9.05 3.17 5.25
C PHE A 318 -10.49 2.75 5.59
N ALA A 319 -11.48 3.45 5.06
CA ALA A 319 -12.88 3.29 5.46
C ALA A 319 -13.36 1.84 5.31
N ALA A 320 -14.14 1.38 6.29
CA ALA A 320 -14.70 0.03 6.37
C ALA A 320 -13.68 -1.13 6.38
N SER A 321 -12.39 -0.87 6.64
CA SER A 321 -11.37 -1.90 6.71
C SER A 321 -11.34 -2.62 8.06
N VAL A 322 -10.93 -3.88 8.03
CA VAL A 322 -10.88 -4.77 9.20
C VAL A 322 -9.44 -5.16 9.49
N PHE A 323 -9.00 -4.90 10.71
CA PHE A 323 -7.69 -5.29 11.22
C PHE A 323 -7.86 -6.35 12.30
N ASN A 324 -7.57 -7.61 11.96
CA ASN A 324 -7.73 -8.74 12.90
C ASN A 324 -6.56 -8.87 13.87
N ARG A 325 -5.41 -8.29 13.52
CA ARG A 325 -4.17 -8.20 14.29
C ARG A 325 -3.79 -6.72 14.49
N PRO A 326 -2.69 -6.39 15.20
CA PRO A 326 -2.37 -5.01 15.50
C PRO A 326 -2.22 -4.17 14.23
N ALA A 327 -2.83 -2.99 14.24
CA ALA A 327 -2.69 -1.98 13.19
C ALA A 327 -1.79 -0.85 13.71
N VAL A 328 -0.65 -0.62 13.07
CA VAL A 328 0.39 0.30 13.58
C VAL A 328 0.64 1.43 12.61
N PHE A 329 0.08 2.60 12.89
CA PHE A 329 0.25 3.84 12.13
C PHE A 329 1.26 4.80 12.76
N SER A 330 1.89 4.44 13.88
CA SER A 330 2.73 5.36 14.67
C SER A 330 3.74 6.16 13.83
N LYS A 331 3.92 7.44 14.16
CA LYS A 331 4.84 8.38 13.49
C LYS A 331 4.52 8.69 12.02
N SER A 332 3.36 8.26 11.52
CA SER A 332 2.94 8.61 10.15
C SER A 332 2.45 10.05 10.01
N LEU A 333 2.46 10.54 8.78
CA LEU A 333 1.93 11.84 8.38
C LEU A 333 0.80 11.64 7.35
N PHE A 334 -0.38 12.16 7.66
CA PHE A 334 -1.50 12.30 6.73
C PHE A 334 -1.61 13.76 6.30
N GLY A 335 -1.04 14.09 5.15
CA GLY A 335 -1.03 15.41 4.52
C GLY A 335 -2.42 15.86 4.06
N GLY A 336 -3.15 14.97 3.38
CA GLY A 336 -4.54 15.18 2.97
C GLY A 336 -5.56 14.62 3.97
N ALA A 337 -6.80 14.46 3.52
CA ALA A 337 -7.88 13.90 4.35
C ALA A 337 -7.64 12.41 4.66
N ALA A 338 -7.73 12.03 5.92
CA ALA A 338 -7.56 10.66 6.38
C ALA A 338 -8.92 10.06 6.79
N ARG A 339 -9.40 9.08 6.03
CA ARG A 339 -10.74 8.49 6.23
C ARG A 339 -10.64 7.11 6.86
N PHE A 340 -10.87 7.03 8.16
CA PHE A 340 -10.97 5.81 8.97
C PHE A 340 -12.43 5.50 9.39
N ALA A 341 -13.41 6.05 8.68
CA ALA A 341 -14.82 5.83 8.97
C ALA A 341 -15.17 4.33 8.94
N GLY A 342 -15.77 3.83 10.02
CA GLY A 342 -16.24 2.45 10.13
C GLY A 342 -15.16 1.38 10.15
N ILE A 343 -13.87 1.71 10.41
CA ILE A 343 -12.86 0.67 10.61
C ILE A 343 -13.20 -0.22 11.81
N ALA A 344 -12.71 -1.45 11.80
CA ALA A 344 -12.78 -2.35 12.95
C ALA A 344 -11.40 -2.93 13.28
N THR A 345 -10.86 -2.63 14.45
CA THR A 345 -9.63 -3.25 14.97
C THR A 345 -9.99 -4.27 16.04
N LYS A 346 -9.68 -5.55 15.80
CA LYS A 346 -9.93 -6.66 16.75
C LYS A 346 -8.82 -6.83 17.81
N GLN A 347 -7.72 -6.12 17.60
CA GLN A 347 -6.60 -5.99 18.52
C GLN A 347 -6.15 -4.51 18.54
N SER A 348 -4.94 -4.26 19.05
CA SER A 348 -4.44 -2.91 19.26
C SER A 348 -4.36 -2.08 17.98
N ALA A 349 -4.66 -0.79 18.13
CA ALA A 349 -4.51 0.22 17.10
C ALA A 349 -3.56 1.31 17.61
N MET A 350 -2.43 1.50 16.95
CA MET A 350 -1.38 2.41 17.38
C MET A 350 -1.27 3.60 16.43
N PHE A 351 -1.68 4.77 16.91
CA PHE A 351 -1.60 6.08 16.28
C PHE A 351 -0.68 7.03 17.06
N SER A 352 0.19 6.51 17.93
CA SER A 352 1.11 7.34 18.70
C SER A 352 2.03 8.15 17.80
N ASN A 353 2.22 9.42 18.15
CA ASN A 353 3.03 10.37 17.39
C ASN A 353 2.58 10.55 15.92
N VAL A 354 1.33 10.22 15.57
CA VAL A 354 0.79 10.47 14.22
C VAL A 354 0.43 11.94 14.06
N ARG A 355 0.66 12.48 12.86
CA ARG A 355 0.19 13.82 12.48
C ARG A 355 -0.85 13.75 11.37
N PHE A 356 -2.05 14.23 11.65
CA PHE A 356 -3.11 14.49 10.69
C PHE A 356 -3.08 15.98 10.32
N ALA A 357 -2.46 16.31 9.19
CA ALA A 357 -2.42 17.68 8.67
C ALA A 357 -3.77 18.09 8.05
N GLY A 358 -4.42 17.17 7.36
CA GLY A 358 -5.80 17.31 6.88
C GLY A 358 -6.85 16.83 7.89
N ALA A 359 -8.12 16.81 7.46
CA ALA A 359 -9.22 16.30 8.28
C ALA A 359 -9.08 14.79 8.54
N ALA A 360 -9.39 14.36 9.77
CA ALA A 360 -9.34 12.97 10.20
C ALA A 360 -10.73 12.47 10.60
N ASP A 361 -11.26 11.50 9.86
CA ASP A 361 -12.60 10.95 10.05
C ASP A 361 -12.53 9.53 10.63
N PHE A 362 -12.96 9.37 11.88
CA PHE A 362 -13.11 8.10 12.61
C PHE A 362 -14.59 7.81 12.93
N ILE A 363 -15.53 8.34 12.16
CA ILE A 363 -16.97 8.13 12.41
C ILE A 363 -17.29 6.64 12.44
N GLY A 364 -17.89 6.18 13.53
CA GLY A 364 -18.27 4.79 13.69
C GLY A 364 -17.11 3.79 13.72
N ALA A 365 -15.86 4.25 13.87
CA ALA A 365 -14.71 3.36 14.05
C ALA A 365 -14.87 2.54 15.34
N SER A 366 -14.48 1.27 15.28
CA SER A 366 -14.53 0.35 16.41
C SER A 366 -13.13 -0.13 16.76
N PHE A 367 -12.64 0.30 17.92
CA PHE A 367 -11.36 -0.14 18.48
C PHE A 367 -11.61 -1.11 19.60
N THR A 368 -11.11 -2.34 19.49
CA THR A 368 -11.13 -3.28 20.61
C THR A 368 -9.76 -3.38 21.26
N GLN A 369 -9.74 -3.73 22.55
CA GLN A 369 -8.52 -3.82 23.36
C GLN A 369 -7.86 -2.45 23.61
N TYR A 370 -6.78 -2.13 22.89
CA TYR A 370 -5.93 -0.96 23.16
C TYR A 370 -5.88 -0.01 21.96
N ALA A 371 -6.27 1.24 22.16
CA ALA A 371 -6.17 2.29 21.15
C ALA A 371 -5.25 3.40 21.67
N ASP A 372 -4.12 3.57 21.00
CA ASP A 372 -3.06 4.50 21.40
C ASP A 372 -3.02 5.70 20.45
N PHE A 373 -3.41 6.87 20.93
CA PHE A 373 -3.22 8.14 20.23
C PHE A 373 -2.20 9.03 20.96
N ASP A 374 -1.37 8.49 21.86
CA ASP A 374 -0.43 9.30 22.66
C ASP A 374 0.46 10.19 21.76
N GLU A 375 0.51 11.48 22.11
CA GLU A 375 1.25 12.51 21.37
C GLU A 375 0.84 12.65 19.89
N ALA A 376 -0.35 12.19 19.51
CA ALA A 376 -0.91 12.46 18.19
C ALA A 376 -1.29 13.94 18.03
N ARG A 377 -1.26 14.41 16.78
CA ARG A 377 -1.57 15.80 16.42
C ARG A 377 -2.58 15.86 15.29
N PHE A 378 -3.67 16.58 15.51
CA PHE A 378 -4.73 16.85 14.55
C PHE A 378 -4.71 18.35 14.22
N ASP A 379 -4.13 18.70 13.07
CA ASP A 379 -4.09 20.09 12.58
C ASP A 379 -5.40 20.48 11.87
N GLY A 380 -6.11 19.51 11.28
CA GLY A 380 -7.46 19.66 10.73
C GLY A 380 -8.55 19.16 11.69
N ASP A 381 -9.80 19.20 11.24
CA ASP A 381 -10.94 18.70 12.01
C ASP A 381 -10.81 17.20 12.32
N ALA A 382 -11.14 16.79 13.53
CA ALA A 382 -11.08 15.40 13.96
C ALA A 382 -12.46 14.91 14.42
N THR A 383 -13.01 13.90 13.77
CA THR A 383 -14.34 13.36 14.10
C THR A 383 -14.25 11.92 14.59
N PHE A 384 -14.57 11.70 15.86
CA PHE A 384 -14.76 10.39 16.50
C PHE A 384 -16.25 10.12 16.79
N SER A 385 -17.17 10.80 16.09
CA SER A 385 -18.59 10.66 16.33
C SER A 385 -19.03 9.19 16.19
N ARG A 386 -19.72 8.67 17.20
CA ARG A 386 -20.17 7.28 17.27
C ARG A 386 -19.04 6.23 17.23
N ALA A 387 -17.79 6.64 17.42
CA ALA A 387 -16.69 5.70 17.59
C ALA A 387 -16.87 4.90 18.89
N SER A 388 -16.41 3.65 18.87
CA SER A 388 -16.53 2.73 20.00
C SER A 388 -15.14 2.23 20.41
N PHE A 389 -14.80 2.44 21.68
CA PHE A 389 -13.58 1.96 22.32
C PHE A 389 -13.97 0.88 23.32
N ILE A 390 -13.75 -0.38 22.91
CA ILE A 390 -14.33 -1.56 23.54
C ILE A 390 -13.25 -2.31 24.33
N ALA A 391 -13.39 -2.32 25.66
CA ALA A 391 -12.75 -3.31 26.51
C ALA A 391 -13.43 -4.67 26.35
N LEU A 392 -12.63 -5.73 26.14
CA LEU A 392 -13.10 -7.11 26.16
C LEU A 392 -13.16 -7.61 27.61
N PRO A 393 -14.21 -8.36 28.01
CA PRO A 393 -14.28 -8.98 29.33
C PRO A 393 -13.01 -9.79 29.62
N ARG A 394 -12.35 -9.54 30.75
CA ARG A 394 -11.12 -10.26 31.14
C ARG A 394 -11.46 -11.74 31.38
N THR A 395 -11.07 -12.63 30.48
CA THR A 395 -11.31 -14.08 30.61
C THR A 395 -10.16 -14.85 31.27
N SER A 396 -8.96 -14.27 31.35
CA SER A 396 -7.84 -14.75 32.19
C SER A 396 -6.91 -13.58 32.54
N TYR A 397 -6.20 -13.68 33.67
CA TYR A 397 -5.21 -12.67 34.11
C TYR A 397 -3.78 -12.96 33.62
N GLU A 398 -3.58 -14.05 32.87
CA GLU A 398 -2.25 -14.63 32.66
C GLU A 398 -1.64 -14.38 31.27
N ASP A 399 -2.43 -13.99 30.24
CA ASP A 399 -1.96 -14.03 28.84
C ASP A 399 -2.07 -12.70 28.04
N MET A 400 -2.34 -11.55 28.67
CA MET A 400 -2.42 -10.27 27.95
C MET A 400 -1.66 -9.16 28.68
N ASP A 401 -0.44 -8.86 28.21
CA ASP A 401 0.49 -7.85 28.74
C ASP A 401 0.03 -6.37 28.56
N PHE A 402 -1.15 -6.13 28.01
CA PHE A 402 -1.61 -4.78 27.67
C PHE A 402 -2.88 -4.39 28.44
N PRO A 403 -2.90 -3.21 29.10
CA PRO A 403 -4.14 -2.68 29.64
C PRO A 403 -5.12 -2.40 28.49
N GLN A 404 -6.41 -2.64 28.72
CA GLN A 404 -7.47 -2.28 27.78
C GLN A 404 -7.91 -0.85 28.10
N TYR A 405 -7.37 0.12 27.37
CA TYR A 405 -7.62 1.55 27.55
C TYR A 405 -7.57 2.27 26.20
N ALA A 406 -8.24 3.41 26.12
CA ALA A 406 -8.01 4.37 25.05
C ALA A 406 -7.11 5.49 25.62
N CYS A 407 -6.01 5.79 24.94
CA CYS A 407 -5.06 6.83 25.34
C CYS A 407 -5.14 7.98 24.35
N PHE A 408 -5.52 9.17 24.81
CA PHE A 408 -5.42 10.44 24.09
C PHE A 408 -4.52 11.42 24.86
N ASP A 409 -3.56 10.89 25.60
CA ASP A 409 -2.66 11.70 26.40
C ASP A 409 -1.77 12.55 25.49
N LYS A 410 -1.57 13.82 25.89
CA LYS A 410 -0.79 14.84 25.18
C LYS A 410 -1.21 15.05 23.71
N VAL A 411 -2.42 14.64 23.34
CA VAL A 411 -2.96 14.89 22.00
C VAL A 411 -3.23 16.37 21.81
N THR A 412 -2.93 16.89 20.63
CA THR A 412 -3.29 18.27 20.26
C THR A 412 -4.31 18.26 19.13
N PHE A 413 -5.49 18.83 19.40
CA PHE A 413 -6.52 19.17 18.41
C PHE A 413 -6.45 20.67 18.13
N ALA A 414 -5.88 21.06 16.99
CA ALA A 414 -5.73 22.46 16.60
C ALA A 414 -7.06 23.09 16.17
N GLN A 415 -7.94 22.29 15.56
CA GLN A 415 -9.29 22.65 15.14
C GLN A 415 -10.34 21.90 15.98
N ASP A 416 -11.57 21.84 15.49
CA ASP A 416 -12.69 21.26 16.20
C ASP A 416 -12.53 19.73 16.32
N ALA A 417 -12.91 19.20 17.48
CA ALA A 417 -12.88 17.78 17.80
C ALA A 417 -14.27 17.29 18.22
N ASP A 418 -14.84 16.35 17.47
CA ASP A 418 -16.16 15.80 17.76
C ASP A 418 -16.11 14.35 18.24
N PHE A 419 -16.35 14.15 19.54
CA PHE A 419 -16.54 12.83 20.18
C PHE A 419 -18.01 12.51 20.43
N SER A 420 -18.94 13.22 19.77
CA SER A 420 -20.37 13.08 20.02
C SER A 420 -20.83 11.64 19.88
N LYS A 421 -21.60 11.17 20.87
CA LYS A 421 -22.16 9.81 20.91
C LYS A 421 -21.10 8.69 20.83
N ALA A 422 -19.81 8.99 21.06
CA ALA A 422 -18.80 7.96 21.22
C ALA A 422 -19.06 7.14 22.49
N THR A 423 -18.55 5.90 22.51
CA THR A 423 -18.70 5.00 23.66
C THR A 423 -17.35 4.47 24.08
N PHE A 424 -17.00 4.65 25.35
CA PHE A 424 -15.80 4.12 25.99
C PHE A 424 -16.22 3.11 27.05
N THR A 425 -16.10 1.81 26.75
CA THR A 425 -16.43 0.73 27.70
C THR A 425 -15.24 0.37 28.61
N ALA A 426 -14.16 1.12 28.48
CA ALA A 426 -12.98 1.10 29.33
C ALA A 426 -12.72 2.51 29.87
N PHE A 427 -11.72 2.65 30.72
CA PHE A 427 -11.20 3.96 31.09
C PHE A 427 -10.51 4.62 29.89
N VAL A 428 -10.67 5.94 29.77
CA VAL A 428 -10.00 6.76 28.75
C VAL A 428 -9.15 7.85 29.40
N GLY A 429 -7.92 7.98 28.93
CA GLY A 429 -7.00 9.05 29.27
C GLY A 429 -7.09 10.18 28.25
N PHE A 430 -7.29 11.40 28.75
CA PHE A 430 -7.16 12.68 28.06
C PHE A 430 -6.18 13.57 28.82
N GLY A 431 -5.14 12.96 29.41
CA GLY A 431 -4.15 13.65 30.23
C GLY A 431 -3.31 14.60 29.38
N MET A 432 -3.15 15.85 29.80
CA MET A 432 -2.40 16.88 29.07
C MET A 432 -2.88 17.13 27.63
N VAL A 433 -4.10 16.70 27.28
CA VAL A 433 -4.69 16.96 25.97
C VAL A 433 -4.89 18.46 25.76
N THR A 434 -4.73 18.94 24.53
CA THR A 434 -5.04 20.32 24.16
C THR A 434 -6.13 20.34 23.10
N PHE A 435 -7.30 20.88 23.45
CA PHE A 435 -8.37 21.24 22.53
C PHE A 435 -8.28 22.75 22.25
N ALA A 436 -7.61 23.14 21.17
CA ALA A 436 -7.51 24.55 20.78
C ALA A 436 -8.79 25.06 20.10
N GLY A 437 -9.44 24.19 19.31
CA GLY A 437 -10.79 24.39 18.77
C GLY A 437 -11.90 24.03 19.77
N ALA A 438 -13.14 23.99 19.28
CA ALA A 438 -14.27 23.52 20.05
C ALA A 438 -14.23 21.99 20.20
N VAL A 439 -14.64 21.48 21.36
CA VAL A 439 -14.79 20.04 21.60
C VAL A 439 -16.22 19.68 21.99
N SER A 440 -16.74 18.62 21.38
CA SER A 440 -18.04 18.06 21.69
C SER A 440 -17.90 16.64 22.22
N PHE A 441 -18.27 16.43 23.47
CA PHE A 441 -18.57 15.13 24.08
C PHE A 441 -20.08 14.91 24.20
N ASN A 442 -20.86 15.59 23.36
CA ASN A 442 -22.31 15.56 23.47
C ASN A 442 -22.83 14.13 23.29
N GLY A 443 -23.52 13.58 24.29
CA GLY A 443 -24.04 12.23 24.20
C GLY A 443 -22.99 11.13 24.39
N THR A 444 -21.75 11.44 24.78
CA THR A 444 -20.70 10.43 24.95
C THR A 444 -20.93 9.60 26.23
N SER A 445 -20.65 8.29 26.15
CA SER A 445 -20.74 7.37 27.29
C SER A 445 -19.35 6.94 27.74
N PHE A 446 -19.04 7.15 29.02
CA PHE A 446 -17.77 6.78 29.64
C PHE A 446 -17.99 5.80 30.80
N GLU A 447 -17.15 4.77 30.89
CA GLU A 447 -16.97 4.06 32.18
C GLU A 447 -16.19 4.92 33.17
N GLY A 448 -15.13 5.60 32.69
CA GLY A 448 -14.37 6.60 33.43
C GLY A 448 -13.47 7.41 32.48
N ALA A 449 -13.31 8.70 32.77
CA ALA A 449 -12.52 9.62 31.94
C ALA A 449 -11.62 10.51 32.80
N TYR A 450 -10.36 10.66 32.38
CA TYR A 450 -9.34 11.43 33.08
C TYR A 450 -8.83 12.58 32.20
N PHE A 451 -9.07 13.81 32.62
CA PHE A 451 -8.72 15.06 31.92
C PHE A 451 -7.66 15.86 32.70
N GLU A 452 -6.80 15.19 33.47
CA GLU A 452 -5.70 15.84 34.19
C GLU A 452 -4.86 16.71 33.24
N GLY A 453 -4.55 17.95 33.60
CA GLY A 453 -3.76 18.85 32.75
C GLY A 453 -4.38 19.24 31.40
N ALA A 454 -5.62 18.82 31.11
CA ALA A 454 -6.29 19.11 29.84
C ALA A 454 -6.50 20.62 29.63
N THR A 455 -6.33 21.09 28.40
CA THR A 455 -6.51 22.49 28.00
C THR A 455 -7.71 22.63 27.08
N PHE A 456 -8.67 23.48 27.45
CA PHE A 456 -9.86 23.79 26.66
C PHE A 456 -9.83 25.26 26.21
N GLY A 457 -9.49 25.50 24.94
CA GLY A 457 -9.31 26.83 24.36
C GLY A 457 -10.61 27.52 23.96
N GLN A 458 -11.58 26.75 23.47
CA GLN A 458 -12.90 27.22 23.03
C GLN A 458 -14.00 26.34 23.63
N ARG A 459 -15.22 26.36 23.07
CA ARG A 459 -16.41 25.62 23.55
C ARG A 459 -16.09 24.18 23.95
N ALA A 460 -16.62 23.76 25.10
CA ALA A 460 -16.53 22.38 25.58
C ALA A 460 -17.95 21.90 25.95
N ASP A 461 -18.53 21.05 25.09
CA ASP A 461 -19.89 20.53 25.27
C ASP A 461 -19.87 19.11 25.86
N PHE A 462 -20.12 19.00 27.16
CA PHE A 462 -20.29 17.73 27.87
C PHE A 462 -21.76 17.39 28.14
N ARG A 463 -22.72 17.96 27.40
CA ARG A 463 -24.13 17.66 27.61
C ARG A 463 -24.48 16.22 27.27
N GLN A 464 -25.47 15.68 27.96
CA GLN A 464 -25.93 14.30 27.75
C GLN A 464 -24.79 13.28 27.88
N THR A 465 -23.76 13.55 28.67
CA THR A 465 -22.68 12.59 28.93
C THR A 465 -23.09 11.58 30.01
N SER A 466 -22.48 10.40 30.04
CA SER A 466 -22.67 9.46 31.15
C SER A 466 -21.34 8.90 31.65
N PHE A 467 -21.30 8.60 32.95
CA PHE A 467 -20.16 8.11 33.71
C PHE A 467 -20.63 6.97 34.61
N MET A 468 -20.27 5.75 34.27
CA MET A 468 -20.87 4.56 34.89
C MET A 468 -20.08 4.02 36.08
N TYR A 469 -18.75 4.10 36.08
CA TYR A 469 -17.91 3.47 37.10
C TYR A 469 -17.21 4.46 38.04
N VAL A 470 -16.72 5.58 37.51
CA VAL A 470 -16.10 6.65 38.30
C VAL A 470 -16.55 8.04 37.85
N LYS A 471 -16.46 9.01 38.76
CA LYS A 471 -16.61 10.43 38.40
C LYS A 471 -15.50 10.87 37.42
N PRO A 472 -15.78 11.79 36.48
CA PRO A 472 -14.73 12.37 35.66
C PRO A 472 -13.70 13.09 36.55
N SER A 473 -12.41 12.88 36.25
CA SER A 473 -11.33 13.57 36.94
C SER A 473 -10.77 14.68 36.08
N PHE A 474 -10.60 15.87 36.66
CA PHE A 474 -9.97 17.03 36.02
C PHE A 474 -8.72 17.52 36.78
N GLU A 475 -8.36 16.81 37.83
CA GLU A 475 -7.23 17.10 38.71
C GLU A 475 -6.55 15.78 39.05
N ALA A 476 -5.22 15.81 39.13
CA ALA A 476 -4.46 14.66 39.59
C ALA A 476 -4.64 14.43 41.09
N LEU A 477 -4.44 13.19 41.55
CA LEU A 477 -4.42 12.88 42.99
C LEU A 477 -3.18 13.44 43.70
N GLU A 478 -2.13 13.81 42.97
CA GLU A 478 -0.89 14.39 43.51
C GLU A 478 -0.81 15.89 43.24
N GLU A 479 -0.51 16.70 44.26
CA GLU A 479 -0.45 18.18 44.19
C GLU A 479 0.55 18.74 43.17
N ARG A 480 1.43 17.91 42.59
CA ARG A 480 2.50 18.31 41.65
C ARG A 480 2.09 18.21 40.17
N LEU A 481 0.97 17.58 39.87
CA LEU A 481 0.48 17.40 38.51
C LEU A 481 -0.54 18.49 38.14
N PRO A 482 -0.58 18.95 36.88
CA PRO A 482 -1.37 20.10 36.48
C PRO A 482 -2.87 19.82 36.45
N ARG A 483 -3.65 20.85 36.76
CA ARG A 483 -5.11 20.84 36.72
C ARG A 483 -5.60 21.08 35.29
N ALA A 484 -6.76 20.55 34.95
CA ALA A 484 -7.43 20.95 33.71
C ALA A 484 -7.74 22.46 33.74
N ARG A 485 -7.62 23.09 32.58
CA ARG A 485 -7.68 24.54 32.42
C ARG A 485 -8.60 24.96 31.28
N PHE A 486 -9.37 26.00 31.51
CA PHE A 486 -10.34 26.55 30.57
C PHE A 486 -10.00 28.00 30.21
N SER A 487 -10.06 28.34 28.92
CA SER A 487 -9.70 29.65 28.42
C SER A 487 -10.56 30.76 29.04
N ALA A 488 -9.92 31.86 29.41
CA ALA A 488 -10.63 33.01 29.92
C ALA A 488 -11.36 33.83 28.83
N GLN A 489 -11.00 33.62 27.57
CA GLN A 489 -11.53 34.34 26.42
C GLN A 489 -12.86 33.76 25.90
N ALA A 490 -13.11 32.46 26.09
CA ALA A 490 -14.35 31.80 25.68
C ALA A 490 -15.62 32.46 26.28
N ASP A 491 -16.79 32.21 25.69
CA ASP A 491 -18.07 32.59 26.31
C ASP A 491 -18.36 31.68 27.52
N PRO A 492 -18.71 32.21 28.72
CA PRO A 492 -19.18 31.40 29.83
C PRO A 492 -20.29 30.41 29.50
N GLN A 493 -21.12 30.70 28.50
CA GLN A 493 -22.19 29.80 28.05
C GLN A 493 -21.71 28.67 27.15
N ASP A 494 -20.45 28.68 26.71
CA ASP A 494 -19.87 27.66 25.85
C ASP A 494 -19.24 26.49 26.64
N TYR A 495 -19.20 26.56 27.97
CA TYR A 495 -18.80 25.43 28.81
C TYR A 495 -20.02 24.79 29.44
N LEU A 496 -20.41 23.64 28.88
CA LEU A 496 -21.68 22.99 29.16
C LEU A 496 -21.43 21.64 29.83
N PHE A 497 -21.82 21.50 31.09
CA PHE A 497 -21.62 20.27 31.88
C PHE A 497 -22.96 19.70 32.34
N GLU A 498 -23.40 18.61 31.71
CA GLU A 498 -24.66 17.95 32.05
C GLU A 498 -24.53 16.43 31.85
N ALA A 499 -24.67 15.68 32.94
CA ALA A 499 -24.74 14.23 32.90
C ALA A 499 -26.19 13.75 32.72
N ARG A 500 -26.38 12.64 32.00
CA ARG A 500 -27.70 12.00 31.84
C ARG A 500 -28.25 11.50 33.17
N LEU A 501 -29.58 11.38 33.26
CA LEU A 501 -30.29 10.81 34.42
C LEU A 501 -29.83 9.39 34.78
N GLU A 502 -29.47 8.59 33.78
CA GLU A 502 -29.01 7.19 33.95
C GLU A 502 -27.55 7.07 34.40
N SER A 503 -26.81 8.18 34.42
CA SER A 503 -25.41 8.22 34.82
C SER A 503 -25.26 8.01 36.33
N ARG A 504 -24.35 7.11 36.75
CA ARG A 504 -24.08 6.87 38.18
C ARG A 504 -23.25 7.98 38.82
N HIS A 505 -22.41 8.63 38.02
CA HIS A 505 -21.59 9.76 38.41
C HIS A 505 -21.85 10.95 37.48
N GLY A 506 -21.37 12.13 37.86
CA GLY A 506 -21.54 13.33 37.05
C GLY A 506 -20.57 14.43 37.47
N PHE A 507 -20.82 15.64 36.99
CA PHE A 507 -19.98 16.78 37.29
C PHE A 507 -20.33 17.37 38.66
N SER A 508 -19.30 17.69 39.44
CA SER A 508 -19.40 18.63 40.55
C SER A 508 -18.81 19.94 40.08
N CYS A 509 -19.62 20.98 39.95
CA CYS A 509 -19.18 22.27 39.44
C CYS A 509 -19.11 23.33 40.55
N GLY A 510 -18.09 24.17 40.48
CA GLY A 510 -17.91 25.36 41.31
C GLY A 510 -17.76 26.60 40.43
N THR A 511 -17.34 27.72 41.03
CA THR A 511 -17.10 28.96 40.28
C THR A 511 -15.62 29.34 40.25
N ALA A 512 -15.15 29.78 39.09
CA ALA A 512 -13.80 30.33 38.91
C ALA A 512 -13.86 31.70 38.24
N THR A 513 -13.13 32.67 38.78
CA THR A 513 -13.14 34.06 38.28
C THR A 513 -11.74 34.48 37.84
N LEU A 514 -11.67 35.03 36.63
CA LEU A 514 -10.46 35.60 36.01
C LEU A 514 -10.90 36.69 35.03
N LEU A 515 -10.13 37.78 34.93
CA LEU A 515 -10.45 38.93 34.08
C LEU A 515 -11.88 39.49 34.28
N ASN A 516 -12.35 39.55 35.53
CA ASN A 516 -13.71 40.01 35.90
C ASN A 516 -14.88 39.23 35.26
N ARG A 517 -14.62 38.03 34.74
CA ARG A 517 -15.66 37.10 34.27
C ARG A 517 -15.70 35.89 35.19
N THR A 518 -16.88 35.38 35.49
CA THR A 518 -17.07 34.19 36.34
C THR A 518 -17.66 33.07 35.50
N PHE A 519 -17.11 31.87 35.64
CA PHE A 519 -17.51 30.69 34.91
C PHE A 519 -17.91 29.58 35.89
N VAL A 520 -18.85 28.74 35.48
CA VAL A 520 -19.22 27.52 36.20
C VAL A 520 -18.42 26.37 35.58
N LEU A 521 -17.49 25.80 36.33
CA LEU A 521 -16.54 24.80 35.85
C LEU A 521 -16.45 23.62 36.82
N PRO A 522 -15.99 22.43 36.39
CA PRO A 522 -15.74 21.31 37.29
C PRO A 522 -14.81 21.70 38.44
N LEU A 523 -15.07 21.20 39.64
CA LEU A 523 -14.27 21.50 40.83
C LEU A 523 -12.80 21.17 40.61
N GLY A 524 -11.92 22.01 41.14
CA GLY A 524 -10.46 21.84 41.04
C GLY A 524 -9.85 22.35 39.74
N THR A 525 -10.66 22.68 38.72
CA THR A 525 -10.17 23.26 37.46
C THR A 525 -9.86 24.75 37.60
N VAL A 526 -8.98 25.26 36.74
CA VAL A 526 -8.57 26.67 36.72
C VAL A 526 -8.94 27.33 35.41
N ARG A 527 -8.99 28.66 35.41
CA ARG A 527 -8.98 29.44 34.17
C ARG A 527 -7.58 29.93 33.86
N TYR A 528 -7.24 30.05 32.59
CA TYR A 528 -5.99 30.64 32.13
C TYR A 528 -6.25 31.81 31.18
N ASP A 529 -5.35 32.79 31.18
CA ASP A 529 -5.37 33.91 30.23
C ASP A 529 -4.57 33.54 28.98
N PRO A 530 -5.21 33.33 27.81
CA PRO A 530 -4.50 32.94 26.59
C PRO A 530 -3.44 33.96 26.15
N ASP A 531 -3.61 35.24 26.52
CA ASP A 531 -2.65 36.30 26.20
C ASP A 531 -1.40 36.29 27.10
N SER A 532 -1.32 35.35 28.05
CA SER A 532 -0.23 35.22 29.02
C SER A 532 0.79 34.11 28.71
N TRP A 533 0.79 33.61 27.47
CA TRP A 533 1.76 32.61 27.00
C TRP A 533 3.20 33.10 27.16
N ASP A 534 4.03 32.28 27.77
CA ASP A 534 5.46 32.53 27.99
C ASP A 534 6.27 31.47 27.21
N GLU A 535 6.98 31.93 26.18
CA GLU A 535 7.77 31.08 25.29
C GLU A 535 8.93 30.37 26.01
N GLU A 536 9.49 30.94 27.07
CA GLU A 536 10.59 30.29 27.80
C GLU A 536 10.07 29.15 28.67
N LYS A 537 8.88 29.33 29.26
CA LYS A 537 8.23 28.30 30.09
C LYS A 537 7.43 27.29 29.30
N GLN A 538 7.11 27.59 28.03
CA GLN A 538 6.15 26.85 27.21
C GLN A 538 4.82 26.66 27.97
N ASP A 539 4.40 27.71 28.69
CA ASP A 539 3.18 27.69 29.50
C ASP A 539 2.59 29.10 29.70
N TYR A 540 1.32 29.14 30.10
CA TYR A 540 0.65 30.38 30.49
C TYR A 540 1.10 30.82 31.87
N THR A 541 1.14 32.14 32.10
CA THR A 541 1.64 32.70 33.38
C THR A 541 0.54 33.23 34.29
N ARG A 542 -0.68 33.39 33.77
CA ARG A 542 -1.81 33.95 34.53
C ARG A 542 -2.97 32.97 34.61
N PHE A 543 -3.27 32.55 35.84
CA PHE A 543 -4.36 31.63 36.15
C PHE A 543 -5.32 32.19 37.21
N SER A 544 -6.52 31.63 37.29
CA SER A 544 -7.43 31.85 38.42
C SER A 544 -7.10 30.94 39.61
N GLU A 545 -7.68 31.27 40.76
CA GLU A 545 -7.90 30.25 41.81
C GLU A 545 -8.72 29.08 41.25
N PRO A 546 -8.53 27.85 41.77
CA PRO A 546 -9.35 26.70 41.38
C PRO A 546 -10.84 26.91 41.67
N ALA A 547 -11.70 26.33 40.84
CA ALA A 547 -13.14 26.34 41.04
C ALA A 547 -13.50 25.63 42.37
N LYS A 548 -14.21 26.35 43.24
CA LYS A 548 -14.64 25.92 44.58
C LYS A 548 -16.15 25.85 44.69
#